data_AF-A0A965TWC3-F1
#
_entry.id   AF-A0A965TWC3-F1
#
_cell.length_a   1.000
_cell.length_b   1.000
_cell.length_c   1.000
_cell.angle_alpha   90.00
_cell.angle_beta   90.00
_cell.angle_gamma   90.00
#
_symmetry.space_group_name_H-M   'P 1'
#
loop_
_entity.id
_entity.type
_entity.pdbx_description
1 polymer ?
#
loop_
_entity_poly.entity_id
_entity_poly.type
_entity_poly.pdbx_seq_one_letter_code
_entity_poly.pdbx_strand_id
1 'polypeptide(L)'
;MYAKSKLYLCEKCGRPVVIGRKADEGRAQGHVHHKIWLNENNINDAHITLGLDNLQLLCEDCHNKVHNSGERRREVMLDSLGR
;
A
#
# COMPACT_ATOMS: atom_id res chain seq x y z
N MET A 1 -15.36 -2.22 5.94
CA MET A 1 -13.95 -1.83 5.69
C MET A 1 -13.49 -2.48 4.40
N TYR A 2 -12.84 -1.73 3.51
CA TYR A 2 -12.46 -2.16 2.14
C TYR A 2 -11.63 -3.46 2.12
N ALA A 3 -10.67 -3.63 3.03
CA ALA A 3 -9.85 -4.86 3.05
C ALA A 3 -10.66 -6.15 3.24
N LYS A 4 -11.78 -6.08 3.97
CA LYS A 4 -12.70 -7.22 4.18
C LYS A 4 -13.41 -7.62 2.87
N SER A 5 -13.77 -6.67 2.01
CA SER A 5 -14.41 -6.98 0.72
C SER A 5 -13.46 -7.63 -0.28
N LYS A 6 -12.14 -7.60 -0.01
CA LYS A 6 -11.08 -8.23 -0.79
C LYS A 6 -10.53 -9.51 -0.15
N LEU A 7 -11.23 -10.04 0.86
CA LEU A 7 -10.84 -11.24 1.59
C LEU A 7 -9.42 -11.18 2.19
N TYR A 8 -8.92 -9.96 2.45
CA TYR A 8 -7.56 -9.72 2.91
C TYR A 8 -6.49 -10.28 1.97
N LEU A 9 -6.74 -10.26 0.66
CA LEU A 9 -5.78 -10.65 -0.37
C LEU A 9 -5.29 -9.42 -1.13
N CYS A 10 -3.98 -9.34 -1.34
CA CYS A 10 -3.41 -8.33 -2.21
C CYS A 10 -4.01 -8.41 -3.62
N GLU A 11 -4.59 -7.33 -4.12
CA GLU A 11 -5.26 -7.28 -5.42
C GLU A 11 -4.27 -7.32 -6.61
N LYS A 12 -2.95 -7.26 -6.37
CA LYS A 12 -1.92 -7.43 -7.41
C LYS A 12 -1.31 -8.83 -7.46
N CYS A 13 -0.99 -9.41 -6.31
CA CYS A 13 -0.23 -10.68 -6.25
C CYS A 13 -0.97 -11.82 -5.53
N GLY A 14 -2.16 -11.59 -4.97
CA GLY A 14 -2.93 -12.59 -4.24
C GLY A 14 -2.38 -12.97 -2.87
N ARG A 15 -1.23 -12.42 -2.44
CA ARG A 15 -0.65 -12.72 -1.13
C ARG A 15 -1.61 -12.27 0.00
N PRO A 16 -1.86 -13.12 1.01
CA PRO A 16 -2.61 -12.73 2.18
C PRO A 16 -1.95 -11.56 2.93
N VAL A 17 -2.77 -10.64 3.45
CA VAL A 17 -2.29 -9.49 4.22
C VAL A 17 -2.92 -9.40 5.60
N VAL A 18 -2.22 -8.72 6.50
CA VAL A 18 -2.72 -8.34 7.83
C VAL A 18 -2.87 -6.82 7.92
N ILE A 19 -3.93 -6.36 8.59
CA ILE A 19 -4.20 -4.95 8.86
C ILE A 19 -4.35 -4.77 10.38
N GLY A 20 -3.70 -3.77 10.95
CA GLY A 20 -3.77 -3.47 12.39
C GLY A 20 -2.95 -4.38 13.31
N ARG A 21 -2.09 -5.24 12.76
CA ARG A 21 -1.10 -6.05 13.48
C ARG A 21 0.15 -6.24 12.63
N LYS A 22 1.26 -6.68 13.23
CA LYS A 22 2.50 -6.99 12.50
C LYS A 22 2.29 -8.15 11.51
N ALA A 23 2.97 -8.06 10.37
CA ALA A 23 3.16 -9.17 9.45
C ALA A 23 3.74 -10.40 10.17
N ASP A 24 3.40 -11.58 9.65
CA ASP A 24 3.80 -12.87 10.20
C ASP A 24 4.09 -13.88 9.08
N GLU A 25 4.53 -15.07 9.46
CA GLU A 25 4.83 -16.13 8.52
C GLU A 25 3.59 -16.47 7.69
N GLY A 26 3.68 -16.22 6.38
CA GLY A 26 2.59 -16.44 5.43
C GLY A 26 1.70 -15.21 5.13
N ARG A 27 1.82 -14.09 5.86
CA ARG A 27 1.00 -12.89 5.61
C ARG A 27 1.83 -11.61 5.64
N ALA A 28 1.71 -10.82 4.57
CA ALA A 28 2.41 -9.53 4.47
C ALA A 28 1.65 -8.41 5.20
N GLN A 29 2.32 -7.29 5.48
CA GLN A 29 1.66 -6.06 5.90
C GLN A 29 0.78 -5.53 4.75
N GLY A 30 -0.48 -5.19 5.04
CA GLY A 30 -1.42 -4.66 4.06
C GLY A 30 -1.61 -3.16 4.16
N HIS A 31 -1.80 -2.51 3.00
CA HIS A 31 -2.09 -1.09 2.87
C HIS A 31 -3.22 -0.88 1.86
N VAL A 32 -4.16 -0.01 2.19
CA VAL A 32 -5.15 0.47 1.21
C VAL A 32 -4.52 1.65 0.47
N HIS A 33 -4.46 1.53 -0.84
CA HIS A 33 -3.80 2.47 -1.75
C HIS A 33 -4.85 3.21 -2.59
N HIS A 34 -4.65 4.51 -2.81
CA HIS A 34 -5.42 5.29 -3.78
C HIS A 34 -4.81 5.16 -5.18
N LYS A 35 -5.56 4.59 -6.14
CA LYS A 35 -5.10 4.37 -7.52
C LYS A 35 -4.86 5.70 -8.27
N ILE A 36 -5.79 6.64 -8.13
CA ILE A 36 -5.64 8.05 -8.47
C ILE A 36 -5.01 8.72 -7.26
N TRP A 37 -3.82 9.27 -7.46
CA TRP A 37 -3.02 9.86 -6.39
C TRP A 37 -3.69 11.11 -5.86
N LEU A 38 -3.74 11.22 -4.53
CA LEU A 38 -4.25 12.42 -3.89
C LEU A 38 -3.23 13.55 -4.00
N ASN A 39 -3.73 14.75 -4.22
CA ASN A 39 -2.98 16.00 -4.29
C ASN A 39 -3.87 17.14 -3.78
N GLU A 40 -3.29 18.33 -3.69
CA GLU A 40 -3.97 19.52 -3.16
C GLU A 40 -5.27 19.89 -3.90
N ASN A 41 -5.36 19.55 -5.18
CA ASN A 41 -6.53 19.87 -6.01
C ASN A 41 -7.66 18.86 -5.88
N ASN A 42 -7.37 17.60 -5.51
CA ASN A 42 -8.38 16.53 -5.48
C ASN A 42 -8.69 15.98 -4.07
N ILE A 43 -7.96 16.41 -3.04
CA ILE A 43 -8.14 15.94 -1.67
C ILE A 43 -9.52 16.25 -1.07
N ASN A 44 -10.23 17.25 -1.60
CA ASN A 44 -11.56 17.63 -1.13
C ASN A 44 -12.69 16.91 -1.89
N ASP A 45 -12.37 16.12 -2.92
CA ASP A 45 -13.36 15.34 -3.65
C ASP A 45 -13.59 14.00 -2.94
N ALA A 46 -14.78 13.82 -2.36
CA ALA A 46 -15.18 12.59 -1.67
C ALA A 46 -15.23 11.38 -2.60
N HIS A 47 -15.50 11.56 -3.89
CA HIS A 47 -15.51 10.47 -4.86
C HIS A 47 -14.09 9.95 -5.11
N ILE A 48 -13.08 10.81 -5.02
CA ILE A 48 -11.67 10.41 -5.18
C ILE A 48 -11.09 9.88 -3.87
N THR A 49 -11.36 10.57 -2.74
CA THR A 49 -10.76 10.22 -1.45
C THR A 49 -11.38 8.98 -0.79
N LEU A 50 -12.69 8.81 -0.92
CA LEU A 50 -13.47 7.76 -0.26
C LEU A 50 -14.10 6.76 -1.24
N GLY A 51 -14.06 7.03 -2.54
CA GLY A 51 -14.58 6.13 -3.58
C GLY A 51 -13.87 4.78 -3.58
N LEU A 52 -14.62 3.70 -3.38
CA LEU A 52 -14.07 2.34 -3.31
C LEU A 52 -13.45 1.91 -4.65
N ASP A 53 -13.92 2.49 -5.74
CA ASP A 53 -13.38 2.35 -7.08
C ASP A 53 -12.01 3.00 -7.23
N ASN A 54 -11.64 3.95 -6.37
CA ASN A 54 -10.29 4.53 -6.31
C ASN A 54 -9.36 3.81 -5.31
N LEU A 55 -9.84 2.84 -4.54
CA LEU A 55 -9.02 2.10 -3.59
C LEU A 55 -8.46 0.81 -4.20
N GLN A 56 -7.36 0.32 -3.63
CA GLN A 56 -6.75 -0.96 -3.93
C GLN A 56 -6.04 -1.53 -2.70
N LEU A 57 -6.29 -2.79 -2.34
CA LEU A 57 -5.60 -3.44 -1.23
C LEU A 57 -4.31 -4.07 -1.75
N LEU A 58 -3.16 -3.61 -1.24
CA LEU A 58 -1.85 -4.09 -1.64
C LEU A 58 -1.07 -4.61 -0.43
N CYS A 59 -0.25 -5.64 -0.63
CA CYS A 59 0.83 -5.95 0.30
C CYS A 59 1.91 -4.87 0.21
N GLU A 60 2.68 -4.69 1.27
CA GLU A 60 3.76 -3.70 1.36
C GLU A 60 4.70 -3.72 0.14
N ASP A 61 5.14 -4.90 -0.32
CA ASP A 61 5.99 -5.01 -1.51
C ASP A 61 5.32 -4.45 -2.78
N CYS A 62 4.03 -4.75 -2.98
CA CYS A 62 3.28 -4.27 -4.13
C CYS A 62 2.96 -2.79 -4.02
N HIS A 63 2.67 -2.30 -2.81
CA HIS A 63 2.46 -0.89 -2.51
C HIS A 63 3.73 -0.08 -2.82
N ASN A 64 4.87 -0.53 -2.30
CA ASN A 64 6.17 0.09 -2.52
C ASN A 64 6.56 0.06 -3.99
N LYS A 65 6.26 -1.01 -4.74
CA LYS A 65 6.48 -1.02 -6.19
C LYS A 65 5.68 0.05 -6.93
N VAL A 66 4.47 0.39 -6.48
CA VAL A 66 3.64 1.44 -7.11
C VAL A 66 4.23 2.83 -6.84
N HIS A 67 4.72 3.10 -5.63
CA HIS A 67 5.36 4.39 -5.32
C HIS A 67 6.79 4.48 -5.86
N ASN A 68 7.56 3.40 -5.82
CA ASN A 68 8.97 3.36 -6.22
C ASN A 68 9.17 3.10 -7.72
N SER A 69 8.12 2.84 -8.50
CA SER A 69 8.24 2.76 -9.97
C SER A 69 8.57 4.10 -10.62
N GLY A 70 8.59 5.22 -9.87
CA GLY A 70 8.94 6.55 -10.37
C GLY A 70 10.06 7.29 -9.62
N GLU A 71 10.45 6.85 -8.41
CA GLU A 71 11.47 7.54 -7.61
C GLU A 71 12.74 6.70 -7.47
N ARG A 72 13.89 7.32 -7.82
CA ARG A 72 15.24 6.78 -7.70
C ARG A 72 15.41 6.09 -6.34
N ARG A 73 15.81 4.82 -6.34
CA ARG A 73 16.24 4.06 -5.16
C ARG A 73 17.21 4.92 -4.35
N ARG A 74 16.77 5.46 -3.20
CA ARG A 74 17.72 5.94 -2.20
C ARG A 74 18.31 4.69 -1.55
N GLU A 75 19.47 4.26 -2.04
CA GLU A 75 20.31 3.32 -1.30
C GLU A 75 20.71 4.00 0.00
N VAL A 76 20.04 3.62 1.08
CA VAL A 76 20.54 3.90 2.43
C VAL A 76 21.61 2.85 2.69
N MET A 77 22.86 3.26 2.58
CA MET A 77 24.00 2.50 3.08
C MET A 77 23.92 2.54 4.60
N LEU A 78 23.51 1.44 5.22
CA LEU A 78 23.66 1.27 6.66
C LEU A 78 25.16 1.18 6.94
N ASP A 79 25.68 2.12 7.72
CA ASP A 79 27.05 2.02 8.22
C ASP A 79 27.19 0.75 9.09
N SER A 80 28.43 0.39 9.42
CA SER A 80 28.72 -0.79 10.27
C SER A 80 28.16 -0.69 11.69
N LEU A 81 27.42 0.37 12.03
CA LEU A 81 26.77 0.61 13.31
C LEU A 81 25.22 0.61 13.20
N GLY A 82 24.65 0.38 12.02
CA GLY A 82 23.22 0.11 11.83
C GLY A 82 22.29 1.25 12.25
N ARG A 83 22.60 2.50 11.88
CA ARG A 83 21.68 3.65 11.99
C ARG A 83 21.17 4.14 10.64
#